data_AF-A0AAD6C8I3-F1
#
_entry.id   AF-A0AAD6C8I3-F1
#
_cell.length_a   1.000
_cell.length_b   1.000
_cell.length_c   1.000
_cell.angle_alpha   90.00
_cell.angle_beta   90.00
_cell.angle_gamma   90.00
#
_symmetry.space_group_name_H-M   'P 1'
#
loop_
_entity.id
_entity.type
_entity.pdbx_description
1 polymer ?
#
loop_
_entity_poly.entity_id
_entity_poly.type
_entity_poly.pdbx_seq_one_letter_code
_entity_poly.pdbx_strand_id
1 'polypeptide(L)'
;MLFRTIQLLYQLLNENSKQTHHILLMIMAVAPASEQVLNAFNEILNLRRAYTYDRQQIFGFLHHVVNNGHLYDIQDCQLPSLRGILAQIEMLCPPDGGDFASPGLEPDQMIKRRLNPEWDSRNPSKASKFLLDPLWHDGVPYWGLFDMLGLFLSIIGVGPSRATKRNFYLPLIAMYAKWCSTLAASVPTMYNCTWIAYGPGKGTFFLGASLKGFRSYPGITGPWSKVIWEGRFSLINDAAMIESGNTMTNCPEQRENKTLIRFGNCAETYPFVHLFHGNPAAVHGIALQRQGVLPTNYEDNLSGSVWQNVRPLCANCRELTEMRRGCVANFDPLADANGVPP
;
A
#
# COMPACT_ATOMS: atom_id res chain seq x y z
N MET A 1 -75.05 18.09 0.72
CA MET A 1 -74.05 18.26 -0.37
C MET A 1 -72.61 18.31 0.13
N LEU A 2 -72.31 18.88 1.30
CA LEU A 2 -70.93 19.03 1.81
C LEU A 2 -70.19 17.70 2.12
N PHE A 3 -70.90 16.65 2.53
CA PHE A 3 -70.29 15.37 2.92
C PHE A 3 -69.77 14.53 1.73
N ARG A 4 -70.38 14.66 0.54
CA ARG A 4 -69.92 13.93 -0.66
C ARG A 4 -68.66 14.54 -1.27
N THR A 5 -68.45 15.85 -1.10
CA THR A 5 -67.27 16.55 -1.63
C THR A 5 -66.00 16.23 -0.83
N ILE A 6 -66.11 16.06 0.50
CA ILE A 6 -64.99 15.70 1.37
C ILE A 6 -64.53 14.25 1.11
N GLN A 7 -65.47 13.35 0.82
CA GLN A 7 -65.16 11.94 0.54
C GLN A 7 -64.46 11.74 -0.82
N LEU A 8 -64.80 12.56 -1.82
CA LEU A 8 -64.07 12.59 -3.11
C LEU A 8 -62.65 13.18 -2.97
N LEU A 9 -62.48 14.23 -2.15
CA LEU A 9 -61.17 14.82 -1.86
C LEU A 9 -60.25 13.83 -1.11
N TYR A 10 -60.81 13.02 -0.19
CA TYR A 10 -60.05 11.99 0.52
C TYR A 10 -59.63 10.82 -0.39
N GLN A 11 -60.46 10.44 -1.38
CA GLN A 11 -60.10 9.43 -2.38
C GLN A 11 -59.03 9.96 -3.37
N LEU A 12 -59.14 11.19 -3.84
CA LEU A 12 -58.15 11.82 -4.72
C LEU A 12 -56.78 12.05 -4.05
N LEU A 13 -56.76 12.32 -2.73
CA LEU A 13 -55.52 12.41 -1.95
C LEU A 13 -54.88 11.03 -1.71
N ASN A 14 -55.67 9.96 -1.58
CA ASN A 14 -55.17 8.60 -1.40
C ASN A 14 -54.65 7.96 -2.70
N GLU A 15 -55.22 8.30 -3.86
CA GLU A 15 -54.72 7.83 -5.16
C GLU A 15 -53.41 8.53 -5.53
N ASN A 16 -53.29 9.84 -5.27
CA ASN A 16 -52.02 10.56 -5.43
C ASN A 16 -50.94 10.08 -4.45
N SER A 17 -51.30 9.66 -3.22
CA SER A 17 -50.34 9.09 -2.25
C SER A 17 -49.71 7.78 -2.74
N LYS A 18 -50.49 6.90 -3.39
CA LYS A 18 -49.98 5.64 -3.95
C LYS A 18 -49.14 5.84 -5.21
N GLN A 19 -49.48 6.82 -6.03
CA GLN A 19 -48.67 7.19 -7.20
C GLN A 19 -47.38 7.91 -6.77
N THR A 20 -47.43 8.72 -5.72
CA THR A 20 -46.25 9.35 -5.12
C THR A 20 -45.39 8.32 -4.40
N HIS A 21 -45.96 7.29 -3.75
CA HIS A 21 -45.16 6.20 -3.17
C HIS A 21 -44.53 5.33 -4.25
N HIS A 22 -45.18 5.09 -5.39
CA HIS A 22 -44.53 4.41 -6.52
C HIS A 22 -43.47 5.27 -7.21
N ILE A 23 -43.64 6.59 -7.26
CA ILE A 23 -42.63 7.52 -7.82
C ILE A 23 -41.48 7.77 -6.82
N LEU A 24 -41.73 7.70 -5.50
CA LEU A 24 -40.71 7.83 -4.45
C LEU A 24 -39.97 6.50 -4.17
N LEU A 25 -40.59 5.34 -4.42
CA LEU A 25 -39.92 4.02 -4.51
C LEU A 25 -39.31 3.75 -5.90
N MET A 26 -39.60 4.59 -6.90
CA MET A 26 -38.90 4.65 -8.18
C MET A 26 -37.95 5.85 -8.28
N ILE A 27 -37.54 6.45 -7.14
CA ILE A 27 -36.14 6.89 -7.07
C ILE A 27 -35.35 5.60 -7.08
N MET A 28 -35.03 5.17 -8.30
CA MET A 28 -34.18 4.05 -8.58
C MET A 28 -33.06 4.10 -7.56
N ALA A 29 -32.92 3.04 -6.77
CA ALA A 29 -31.62 2.66 -6.29
C ALA A 29 -30.79 2.49 -7.58
N VAL A 30 -30.20 3.59 -8.04
CA VAL A 30 -29.13 3.57 -9.02
C VAL A 30 -28.13 2.66 -8.33
N ALA A 31 -28.05 1.41 -8.79
CA ALA A 31 -27.00 0.51 -8.35
C ALA A 31 -25.72 1.36 -8.38
N PRO A 32 -25.00 1.49 -7.25
CA PRO A 32 -23.89 2.44 -7.17
C PRO A 32 -23.02 2.19 -8.39
N ALA A 33 -22.87 3.23 -9.21
CA ALA A 33 -22.23 3.09 -10.52
C ALA A 33 -20.87 2.42 -10.30
N SER A 34 -20.71 1.23 -10.86
CA SER A 34 -19.47 0.48 -10.83
C SER A 34 -18.38 1.35 -11.47
N GLU A 35 -17.32 1.65 -10.72
CA GLU A 35 -16.23 2.47 -11.24
C GLU A 35 -15.53 1.71 -12.38
N GLN A 36 -15.24 2.37 -13.51
CA GLN A 36 -14.50 1.74 -14.60
C GLN A 36 -13.02 1.56 -14.22
N VAL A 37 -12.71 0.49 -13.49
CA VAL A 37 -11.34 0.14 -13.09
C VAL A 37 -10.47 -0.07 -14.33
N LEU A 38 -9.34 0.63 -14.36
CA LEU A 38 -8.35 0.58 -15.43
C LEU A 38 -7.50 -0.69 -15.32
N ASN A 39 -6.99 -1.16 -16.46
CA ASN A 39 -5.91 -2.15 -16.44
C ASN A 39 -4.58 -1.45 -16.11
N ALA A 40 -3.64 -2.20 -15.56
CA ALA A 40 -2.28 -1.75 -15.25
C ALA A 40 -1.25 -2.37 -16.18
N PHE A 41 -0.05 -1.79 -16.17
CA PHE A 41 1.15 -2.33 -16.83
C PHE A 41 0.94 -2.58 -18.33
N ASN A 42 0.79 -1.48 -19.07
CA ASN A 42 0.49 -1.45 -20.51
C ASN A 42 -0.83 -2.14 -20.90
N GLU A 43 -1.88 -1.92 -20.10
CA GLU A 43 -3.21 -2.51 -20.26
C GLU A 43 -3.27 -4.06 -20.17
N ILE A 44 -2.18 -4.72 -19.78
CA ILE A 44 -2.07 -6.19 -19.71
C ILE A 44 -2.74 -6.74 -18.45
N LEU A 45 -2.54 -6.11 -17.29
CA LEU A 45 -3.02 -6.62 -16.02
C LEU A 45 -4.37 -6.03 -15.65
N ASN A 46 -5.42 -6.85 -15.70
CA ASN A 46 -6.72 -6.46 -15.16
C ASN A 46 -6.70 -6.48 -13.62
N LEU A 47 -6.73 -5.32 -12.98
CA LEU A 47 -6.59 -5.18 -11.51
C LEU A 47 -7.68 -5.94 -10.72
N ARG A 48 -8.91 -6.03 -11.24
CA ARG A 48 -10.00 -6.76 -10.58
C ARG A 48 -9.75 -8.27 -10.55
N ARG A 49 -9.30 -8.83 -11.68
CA ARG A 49 -8.97 -10.26 -11.76
C ARG A 49 -7.70 -10.55 -10.95
N ALA A 50 -6.70 -9.68 -11.10
CA ALA A 50 -5.42 -9.76 -10.39
C ALA A 50 -5.59 -9.73 -8.87
N TYR A 51 -6.57 -8.99 -8.34
CA TYR A 51 -6.89 -8.98 -6.91
C TYR A 51 -7.12 -10.40 -6.37
N THR A 52 -7.73 -11.29 -7.15
CA THR A 52 -8.04 -12.66 -6.73
C THR A 52 -6.94 -13.69 -7.02
N TYR A 53 -5.77 -13.25 -7.50
CA TYR A 53 -4.71 -14.16 -7.88
C TYR A 53 -4.21 -15.00 -6.71
N ASP A 54 -4.05 -16.29 -6.97
CA ASP A 54 -3.31 -17.20 -6.11
C ASP A 54 -1.79 -17.01 -6.28
N ARG A 55 -1.02 -17.75 -5.49
CA ARG A 55 0.46 -17.70 -5.51
C ARG A 55 1.02 -17.99 -6.91
N GLN A 56 0.51 -19.00 -7.61
CA GLN A 56 1.02 -19.41 -8.92
C GLN A 56 0.74 -18.33 -9.97
N GLN A 57 -0.45 -17.73 -9.93
CA GLN A 57 -0.84 -16.64 -10.83
C GLN A 57 0.00 -15.38 -10.59
N ILE A 58 0.29 -15.04 -9.33
CA ILE A 58 1.17 -13.92 -8.97
C ILE A 58 2.58 -14.14 -9.56
N PHE A 59 3.23 -15.26 -9.24
CA PHE A 59 4.57 -15.53 -9.78
C PHE A 59 4.57 -15.70 -11.30
N GLY A 60 3.52 -16.30 -11.87
CA GLY A 60 3.34 -16.38 -13.32
C GLY A 60 3.33 -15.01 -13.98
N PHE A 61 2.66 -14.02 -13.38
CA PHE A 61 2.71 -12.64 -13.86
C PHE A 61 4.12 -12.03 -13.72
N LEU A 62 4.76 -12.15 -12.56
CA LEU A 62 6.10 -11.58 -12.34
C LEU A 62 7.14 -12.17 -13.31
N HIS A 63 7.11 -13.48 -13.53
CA HIS A 63 7.95 -14.17 -14.52
C HIS A 63 7.64 -13.72 -15.95
N HIS A 64 6.36 -13.56 -16.27
CA HIS A 64 5.95 -13.07 -17.58
C HIS A 64 6.51 -11.67 -17.86
N VAL A 65 6.54 -10.77 -16.87
CA VAL A 65 7.14 -9.43 -17.01
C VAL A 65 8.63 -9.52 -17.34
N VAL A 66 9.42 -10.29 -16.58
CA VAL A 66 10.89 -10.35 -16.79
C VAL A 66 11.32 -11.13 -18.02
N ASN A 67 10.43 -11.96 -18.56
CA ASN A 67 10.64 -12.72 -19.80
C ASN A 67 10.14 -11.96 -21.04
N ASN A 68 9.19 -11.05 -20.87
CA ASN A 68 8.54 -10.32 -21.97
C ASN A 68 8.56 -8.81 -21.73
N GLY A 69 9.69 -8.25 -21.26
CA GLY A 69 9.79 -6.83 -20.87
C GLY A 69 9.33 -5.84 -21.94
N HIS A 70 9.54 -6.17 -23.22
CA HIS A 70 9.09 -5.36 -24.36
C HIS A 70 7.56 -5.14 -24.38
N LEU A 71 6.76 -6.04 -23.82
CA LEU A 71 5.30 -5.85 -23.71
C LEU A 71 4.91 -4.82 -22.65
N TYR A 72 5.83 -4.47 -21.76
CA TYR A 72 5.63 -3.57 -20.62
C TYR A 72 6.39 -2.25 -20.77
N ASP A 73 6.90 -1.95 -21.98
CA ASP A 73 7.79 -0.81 -22.26
C ASP A 73 9.06 -0.79 -21.39
N ILE A 74 9.52 -1.95 -20.96
CA ILE A 74 10.75 -2.11 -20.15
C ILE A 74 11.94 -2.25 -21.09
N GLN A 75 12.97 -1.43 -20.87
CA GLN A 75 14.21 -1.50 -21.65
C GLN A 75 15.05 -2.72 -21.25
N ASP A 76 15.78 -3.31 -22.21
CA ASP A 76 16.61 -4.50 -21.96
C ASP A 76 17.65 -4.29 -20.85
N CYS A 77 18.16 -3.07 -20.70
CA CYS A 77 19.11 -2.72 -19.64
C CYS A 77 18.50 -2.78 -18.23
N GLN A 78 17.16 -2.69 -18.09
CA GLN A 78 16.45 -2.77 -16.81
C GLN A 78 16.13 -4.21 -16.40
N LEU A 79 16.07 -5.14 -17.36
CA LEU A 79 15.70 -6.54 -17.12
C LEU A 79 16.59 -7.28 -16.11
N PRO A 80 17.94 -7.12 -16.11
CA PRO A 80 18.78 -7.75 -15.09
C PRO A 80 18.40 -7.33 -13.65
N SER A 81 18.12 -6.04 -13.46
CA SER A 81 17.69 -5.50 -12.15
C SER A 81 16.36 -6.11 -11.71
N LEU A 82 15.38 -6.17 -12.62
CA LEU A 82 14.07 -6.78 -12.37
C LEU A 82 14.15 -8.28 -12.04
N ARG A 83 14.99 -9.03 -12.76
CA ARG A 83 15.24 -10.45 -12.45
C ARG A 83 15.88 -10.61 -11.08
N GLY A 84 16.80 -9.72 -10.71
CA GLY A 84 17.37 -9.67 -9.37
C GLY A 84 16.31 -9.46 -8.29
N ILE A 85 15.41 -8.51 -8.48
CA ILE A 85 14.30 -8.24 -7.55
C ILE A 85 13.37 -9.46 -7.45
N LEU A 86 12.94 -10.04 -8.58
CA LEU A 86 12.08 -11.23 -8.59
C LEU A 86 12.72 -12.41 -7.86
N ALA A 87 13.99 -12.69 -8.12
CA ALA A 87 14.72 -13.76 -7.42
C ALA A 87 14.72 -13.54 -5.91
N GLN A 88 14.89 -12.31 -5.43
CA GLN A 88 14.82 -12.02 -3.99
C GLN A 88 13.40 -12.18 -3.43
N ILE A 89 12.36 -11.80 -4.18
CA ILE A 89 10.97 -12.05 -3.79
C ILE A 89 10.75 -13.55 -3.60
N GLU A 90 11.17 -14.39 -4.55
CA GLU A 90 11.05 -15.85 -4.46
C GLU A 90 11.80 -16.42 -3.26
N MET A 91 13.05 -15.97 -3.04
CA MET A 91 13.89 -16.43 -1.93
C MET A 91 13.33 -16.05 -0.56
N LEU A 92 12.62 -14.93 -0.43
CA LEU A 92 12.02 -14.49 0.82
C LEU A 92 10.58 -15.00 1.03
N CYS A 93 10.00 -15.66 0.03
CA CYS A 93 8.59 -16.04 0.07
C CYS A 93 8.41 -17.39 0.81
N PRO A 94 7.61 -17.46 1.89
CA PRO A 94 7.33 -18.72 2.57
C PRO A 94 6.53 -19.69 1.69
N PRO A 95 6.49 -21.00 2.01
CA PRO A 95 7.32 -21.66 3.02
C PRO A 95 8.72 -22.04 2.49
N ASP A 96 8.89 -22.08 1.17
CA ASP A 96 10.03 -22.73 0.52
C ASP A 96 11.17 -21.79 0.12
N GLY A 97 11.02 -20.47 0.35
CA GLY A 97 12.04 -19.49 0.04
C GLY A 97 13.35 -19.76 0.81
N GLY A 98 14.48 -19.84 0.09
CA GLY A 98 15.77 -20.15 0.69
C GLY A 98 16.28 -19.10 1.69
N ASP A 99 15.96 -17.82 1.50
CA ASP A 99 16.28 -16.72 2.43
C ASP A 99 15.23 -16.60 3.56
N PHE A 100 14.02 -17.13 3.33
CA PHE A 100 12.99 -17.23 4.35
C PHE A 100 13.39 -18.23 5.44
N ALA A 101 13.70 -19.47 5.04
CA ALA A 101 14.02 -20.61 5.91
C ALA A 101 15.49 -21.04 5.80
N SER A 102 16.43 -20.09 5.77
CA SER A 102 17.86 -20.42 5.66
C SER A 102 18.37 -21.14 6.91
N PRO A 103 19.03 -22.31 6.76
CA PRO A 103 19.62 -23.03 7.88
C PRO A 103 20.60 -22.15 8.69
N GLY A 104 20.45 -22.15 10.01
CA GLY A 104 21.27 -21.35 10.93
C GLY A 104 20.79 -19.90 11.11
N LEU A 105 19.84 -19.44 10.30
CA LEU A 105 19.23 -18.11 10.41
C LEU A 105 17.85 -18.12 11.05
N GLU A 106 17.51 -19.16 11.81
CA GLU A 106 16.23 -19.28 12.52
C GLU A 106 16.05 -18.11 13.51
N PRO A 107 14.81 -17.61 13.68
CA PRO A 107 13.56 -18.12 13.09
C PRO A 107 13.31 -17.66 11.65
N ASP A 108 12.48 -18.42 10.93
CA ASP A 108 12.04 -18.09 9.57
C ASP A 108 11.36 -16.73 9.50
N GLN A 109 11.70 -15.96 8.48
CA GLN A 109 11.17 -14.61 8.29
C GLN A 109 11.42 -14.09 6.88
N MET A 110 10.55 -13.18 6.46
CA MET A 110 10.53 -12.56 5.12
C MET A 110 11.44 -11.32 5.04
N ILE A 111 12.48 -11.30 5.88
CA ILE A 111 13.50 -10.26 5.92
C ILE A 111 14.84 -10.90 5.57
N LYS A 112 15.46 -10.38 4.52
CA LYS A 112 16.80 -10.79 4.10
C LYS A 112 17.82 -10.34 5.12
N ARG A 113 18.60 -11.32 5.59
CA ARG A 113 19.48 -11.16 6.74
C ARG A 113 20.66 -12.11 6.62
N ARG A 114 21.72 -11.76 7.33
CA ARG A 114 22.90 -12.62 7.52
C ARG A 114 23.29 -12.67 8.99
N LEU A 115 24.04 -13.69 9.37
CA LEU A 115 24.53 -13.83 10.74
C LEU A 115 25.46 -12.66 11.08
N ASN A 116 25.27 -12.07 12.25
CA ASN A 116 26.19 -11.09 12.81
C ASN A 116 27.41 -11.83 13.40
N PRO A 117 28.65 -11.56 12.92
CA PRO A 117 29.85 -12.19 13.49
C PRO A 117 30.06 -11.90 14.99
N GLU A 118 29.47 -10.83 15.51
CA GLU A 118 29.54 -10.45 16.93
C GLU A 118 28.46 -11.13 17.80
N TRP A 119 27.61 -11.97 17.21
CA TRP A 119 26.55 -12.66 17.93
C TRP A 119 27.12 -13.68 18.93
N ASP A 120 26.74 -13.53 20.19
CA ASP A 120 27.01 -14.50 21.26
C ASP A 120 25.69 -14.95 21.86
N SER A 121 25.29 -16.20 21.60
CA SER A 121 24.04 -16.76 22.13
C SER A 121 24.00 -16.84 23.66
N ARG A 122 25.15 -16.77 24.34
CA ARG A 122 25.23 -16.70 25.80
C ARG A 122 24.94 -15.30 26.35
N ASN A 123 25.10 -14.27 25.52
CA ASN A 123 24.89 -12.85 25.87
C ASN A 123 24.00 -12.15 24.82
N PRO A 124 22.75 -12.60 24.63
CA PRO A 124 21.92 -12.19 23.50
C PRO A 124 21.51 -10.70 23.55
N SER A 125 21.69 -10.01 24.68
CA SER A 125 21.42 -8.57 24.80
C SER A 125 22.52 -7.70 24.20
N LYS A 126 23.74 -8.22 23.99
CA LYS A 126 24.92 -7.43 23.58
C LYS A 126 24.86 -6.99 22.12
N ALA A 127 24.40 -7.86 21.24
CA ALA A 127 24.34 -7.62 19.80
C ALA A 127 23.16 -8.36 19.19
N SER A 128 22.61 -7.88 18.07
CA SER A 128 21.61 -8.62 17.30
C SER A 128 22.24 -9.87 16.69
N LYS A 129 21.50 -10.99 16.64
CA LYS A 129 21.91 -12.20 15.89
C LYS A 129 22.13 -11.90 14.41
N PHE A 130 21.39 -10.92 13.89
CA PHE A 130 21.33 -10.65 12.46
C PHE A 130 21.77 -9.23 12.11
N LEU A 131 22.35 -9.11 10.93
CA LEU A 131 22.52 -7.87 10.18
C LEU A 131 21.56 -7.89 8.99
N LEU A 132 21.10 -6.70 8.57
CA LEU A 132 20.39 -6.55 7.30
C LEU A 132 21.32 -6.90 6.14
N ASP A 133 20.78 -7.59 5.14
CA ASP A 133 21.50 -7.92 3.90
C ASP A 133 20.70 -7.44 2.69
N PRO A 134 20.78 -6.14 2.37
CA PRO A 134 19.87 -5.52 1.41
C PRO A 134 20.24 -5.79 -0.04
N LEU A 135 19.21 -5.90 -0.89
CA LEU A 135 19.31 -5.62 -2.32
C LEU A 135 19.31 -4.10 -2.51
N TRP A 136 20.27 -3.56 -3.26
CA TRP A 136 20.31 -2.15 -3.59
C TRP A 136 19.68 -1.88 -4.96
N HIS A 137 18.79 -0.90 -5.03
CA HIS A 137 18.20 -0.42 -6.26
C HIS A 137 18.14 1.11 -6.24
N ASP A 138 18.78 1.77 -7.21
CA ASP A 138 18.88 3.23 -7.32
C ASP A 138 19.36 3.90 -6.01
N GLY A 139 20.36 3.30 -5.37
CA GLY A 139 20.92 3.80 -4.11
C GLY A 139 20.01 3.60 -2.89
N VAL A 140 18.88 2.93 -3.03
CA VAL A 140 17.95 2.61 -1.95
C VAL A 140 18.05 1.13 -1.57
N PRO A 141 18.27 0.80 -0.28
CA PRO A 141 18.35 -0.58 0.18
C PRO A 141 16.97 -1.18 0.44
N TYR A 142 16.78 -2.45 0.03
CA TYR A 142 15.56 -3.25 0.23
C TYR A 142 15.89 -4.59 0.85
N TRP A 143 15.16 -5.00 1.88
CA TRP A 143 15.39 -6.26 2.58
C TRP A 143 14.11 -7.02 2.94
N GLY A 144 12.93 -6.41 2.80
CA GLY A 144 11.66 -7.05 3.11
C GLY A 144 10.93 -7.51 1.86
N LEU A 145 10.29 -8.68 1.93
CA LEU A 145 9.46 -9.23 0.85
C LEU A 145 8.45 -8.22 0.30
N PHE A 146 7.71 -7.55 1.20
CA PHE A 146 6.67 -6.60 0.81
C PHE A 146 7.26 -5.38 0.10
N ASP A 147 8.37 -4.84 0.61
CA ASP A 147 9.03 -3.69 0.01
C ASP A 147 9.61 -4.03 -1.37
N MET A 148 10.14 -5.24 -1.56
CA MET A 148 10.61 -5.71 -2.87
C MET A 148 9.46 -5.94 -3.86
N LEU A 149 8.33 -6.48 -3.43
CA LEU A 149 7.14 -6.60 -4.27
C LEU A 149 6.60 -5.22 -4.67
N GLY A 150 6.54 -4.29 -3.71
CA GLY A 150 6.17 -2.89 -3.96
C GLY A 150 7.11 -2.23 -4.97
N LEU A 151 8.42 -2.40 -4.80
CA LEU A 151 9.44 -1.94 -5.75
C LEU A 151 9.20 -2.52 -7.14
N PHE A 152 9.10 -3.85 -7.27
CA PHE A 152 8.92 -4.53 -8.55
C PHE A 152 7.72 -3.95 -9.32
N LEU A 153 6.57 -3.84 -8.65
CA LEU A 153 5.35 -3.32 -9.26
C LEU A 153 5.44 -1.82 -9.58
N SER A 154 6.26 -1.05 -8.86
CA SER A 154 6.40 0.40 -9.06
C SER A 154 7.30 0.77 -10.24
N ILE A 155 8.25 -0.11 -10.62
CA ILE A 155 9.24 0.21 -11.67
C ILE A 155 8.91 -0.43 -13.03
N ILE A 156 7.87 -1.26 -13.12
CA ILE A 156 7.46 -1.94 -14.36
C ILE A 156 6.40 -1.17 -15.17
N GLY A 157 5.99 0.02 -14.72
CA GLY A 157 5.04 0.83 -15.48
C GLY A 157 4.63 2.12 -14.78
N VAL A 158 3.88 2.93 -15.50
CA VAL A 158 3.30 4.19 -15.02
C VAL A 158 1.77 4.09 -15.00
N GLY A 159 1.13 4.96 -14.22
CA GLY A 159 -0.32 5.10 -14.23
C GLY A 159 -0.83 5.57 -15.61
N PRO A 160 -1.92 4.98 -16.14
CA PRO A 160 -2.54 5.46 -17.37
C PRO A 160 -2.89 6.95 -17.34
N SER A 161 -2.98 7.60 -18.50
CA SER A 161 -3.24 9.05 -18.59
C SER A 161 -4.56 9.49 -17.90
N ARG A 162 -5.55 8.60 -17.87
CA ARG A 162 -6.87 8.75 -17.23
C ARG A 162 -6.94 8.18 -15.80
N ALA A 163 -5.80 7.80 -15.22
CA ALA A 163 -5.73 7.26 -13.87
C ALA A 163 -6.18 8.30 -12.86
N THR A 164 -7.06 7.86 -11.96
CA THR A 164 -7.53 8.59 -10.79
C THR A 164 -7.32 7.74 -9.56
N LYS A 165 -7.50 8.36 -8.38
CA LYS A 165 -7.54 7.64 -7.10
C LYS A 165 -8.50 6.45 -7.17
N ARG A 166 -9.70 6.64 -7.74
CA ARG A 166 -10.81 5.68 -7.77
C ARG A 166 -10.62 4.54 -8.76
N ASN A 167 -10.21 4.87 -9.99
CA ASN A 167 -10.22 3.91 -11.09
C ASN A 167 -8.91 3.16 -11.28
N PHE A 168 -7.82 3.59 -10.62
CA PHE A 168 -6.49 2.98 -10.80
C PHE A 168 -5.72 2.82 -9.50
N TYR A 169 -5.42 3.91 -8.77
CA TYR A 169 -4.48 3.83 -7.64
C TYR A 169 -5.04 3.04 -6.44
N LEU A 170 -6.35 3.18 -6.13
CA LEU A 170 -7.01 2.39 -5.08
C LEU A 170 -7.21 0.91 -5.47
N PRO A 171 -7.63 0.57 -6.71
CA PRO A 171 -7.58 -0.82 -7.17
C PRO A 171 -6.18 -1.42 -7.13
N LEU A 172 -5.15 -0.66 -7.51
CA LEU A 172 -3.76 -1.12 -7.56
C LEU A 172 -3.21 -1.44 -6.16
N ILE A 173 -3.38 -0.54 -5.19
CA ILE A 173 -2.97 -0.77 -3.80
C ILE A 173 -3.75 -1.93 -3.18
N ALA A 174 -5.05 -2.09 -3.49
CA ALA A 174 -5.85 -3.20 -3.00
C ALA A 174 -5.35 -4.54 -3.57
N MET A 175 -5.06 -4.60 -4.87
CA MET A 175 -4.42 -5.77 -5.50
C MET A 175 -3.07 -6.09 -4.84
N TYR A 176 -2.19 -5.10 -4.70
CA TYR A 176 -0.89 -5.26 -4.06
C TYR A 176 -1.00 -5.78 -2.61
N ALA A 177 -1.91 -5.21 -1.82
CA ALA A 177 -2.17 -5.65 -0.44
C ALA A 177 -2.70 -7.08 -0.37
N LYS A 178 -3.55 -7.47 -1.33
CA LYS A 178 -4.05 -8.84 -1.45
C LYS A 178 -2.92 -9.81 -1.83
N TRP A 179 -2.05 -9.43 -2.76
CA TRP A 179 -0.87 -10.22 -3.13
C TRP A 179 0.08 -10.41 -1.96
N CYS A 180 0.33 -9.37 -1.17
CA CYS A 180 1.09 -9.48 0.07
C CYS A 180 0.47 -10.52 1.02
N SER A 181 -0.86 -10.59 1.09
CA SER A 181 -1.57 -11.56 1.93
C SER A 181 -1.56 -12.97 1.36
N THR A 182 -1.56 -13.12 0.04
CA THR A 182 -1.43 -14.42 -0.65
C THR A 182 -0.03 -15.00 -0.51
N LEU A 183 1.00 -14.15 -0.56
CA LEU A 183 2.40 -14.57 -0.52
C LEU A 183 2.94 -14.81 0.90
N ALA A 184 2.29 -14.28 1.94
CA ALA A 184 2.84 -14.27 3.30
C ALA A 184 1.85 -14.70 4.38
N ALA A 185 2.34 -15.44 5.38
CA ALA A 185 1.56 -15.78 6.57
C ALA A 185 1.35 -14.60 7.54
N SER A 186 2.25 -13.62 7.54
CA SER A 186 2.18 -12.44 8.42
C SER A 186 2.22 -11.16 7.60
N VAL A 187 1.12 -10.44 7.57
CA VAL A 187 0.89 -9.34 6.62
C VAL A 187 1.02 -7.94 7.24
N PRO A 188 1.43 -6.93 6.46
CA PRO A 188 1.40 -5.52 6.85
C PRO A 188 0.04 -5.04 7.38
N THR A 189 0.05 -4.01 8.22
CA THR A 189 -1.18 -3.37 8.73
C THR A 189 -1.67 -2.26 7.83
N MET A 190 -0.74 -1.55 7.18
CA MET A 190 -0.99 -0.48 6.22
C MET A 190 -0.29 -0.79 4.91
N TYR A 191 -0.92 -0.35 3.83
CA TYR A 191 -0.35 -0.28 2.49
C TYR A 191 -0.47 1.15 2.00
N ASN A 192 0.35 1.55 1.03
CA ASN A 192 0.30 2.87 0.43
C ASN A 192 0.56 2.79 -1.09
N CYS A 193 -0.09 3.68 -1.82
CA CYS A 193 0.29 4.08 -3.16
C CYS A 193 0.44 5.60 -3.18
N THR A 194 1.60 6.09 -3.58
CA THR A 194 1.88 7.51 -3.78
C THR A 194 2.18 7.72 -5.26
N TRP A 195 1.77 8.84 -5.86
CA TRP A 195 1.99 9.12 -7.28
C TRP A 195 2.17 10.61 -7.55
N ILE A 196 2.76 10.92 -8.71
CA ILE A 196 2.85 12.29 -9.23
C ILE A 196 1.60 12.58 -10.07
N ALA A 197 0.77 13.53 -9.62
CA ALA A 197 -0.52 13.81 -10.25
C ALA A 197 -0.43 14.72 -11.48
N TYR A 198 0.57 15.61 -11.52
CA TYR A 198 0.75 16.59 -12.59
C TYR A 198 2.22 17.02 -12.74
N GLY A 199 2.55 17.60 -13.89
CA GLY A 199 3.92 18.04 -14.21
C GLY A 199 4.83 16.90 -14.70
N PRO A 200 6.15 17.14 -14.72
CA PRO A 200 7.14 16.12 -15.09
C PRO A 200 7.01 14.86 -14.22
N GLY A 201 6.99 13.69 -14.85
CA GLY A 201 6.81 12.42 -14.13
C GLY A 201 5.36 12.10 -13.77
N LYS A 202 4.35 12.83 -14.28
CA LYS A 202 2.93 12.50 -14.09
C LYS A 202 2.69 11.02 -14.38
N GLY A 203 1.99 10.36 -13.46
CA GLY A 203 1.65 8.94 -13.55
C GLY A 203 2.69 8.02 -12.91
N THR A 204 3.92 8.46 -12.67
CA THR A 204 4.89 7.71 -11.85
C THR A 204 4.29 7.51 -10.47
N PHE A 205 4.28 6.26 -10.01
CA PHE A 205 3.76 5.88 -8.71
C PHE A 205 4.73 4.96 -7.99
N PHE A 206 4.53 4.82 -6.69
CA PHE A 206 5.29 3.90 -5.88
C PHE A 206 4.39 3.27 -4.81
N LEU A 207 4.54 1.96 -4.63
CA LEU A 207 3.82 1.15 -3.68
C LEU A 207 4.68 0.89 -2.44
N GLY A 208 4.04 0.87 -1.28
CA GLY A 208 4.74 0.61 -0.02
C GLY A 208 3.85 -0.08 1.00
N ALA A 209 4.48 -0.68 1.99
CA ALA A 209 3.81 -1.37 3.07
C ALA A 209 4.45 -1.01 4.42
N SER A 210 3.62 -1.01 5.47
CA SER A 210 4.13 -0.88 6.83
C SER A 210 5.01 -2.07 7.16
N LEU A 211 6.06 -1.84 7.93
CA LEU A 211 7.04 -2.88 8.24
C LEU A 211 6.40 -4.13 8.87
N LYS A 212 6.63 -5.29 8.25
CA LYS A 212 6.22 -6.60 8.77
C LYS A 212 7.12 -7.69 8.19
N GLY A 213 6.91 -8.92 8.65
CA GLY A 213 7.52 -10.12 8.08
C GLY A 213 8.71 -10.65 8.88
N PHE A 214 9.01 -10.05 10.03
CA PHE A 214 10.10 -10.46 10.91
C PHE A 214 9.59 -11.10 12.20
N ARG A 215 10.44 -11.96 12.78
CA ARG A 215 10.27 -12.53 14.11
C ARG A 215 11.46 -12.12 14.96
N SER A 216 11.20 -11.53 16.12
CA SER A 216 12.24 -11.12 17.05
C SER A 216 11.90 -11.60 18.44
N TYR A 217 12.79 -12.41 18.99
CA TYR A 217 12.71 -12.93 20.35
C TYR A 217 14.01 -12.55 21.04
N PRO A 218 14.01 -11.66 22.06
CA PRO A 218 15.24 -11.14 22.63
C PRO A 218 16.26 -12.22 23.06
N GLY A 219 15.81 -13.37 23.57
CA GLY A 219 16.71 -14.48 23.94
C GLY A 219 17.29 -15.28 22.77
N ILE A 220 16.74 -15.17 21.56
CA ILE A 220 17.15 -15.95 20.38
C ILE A 220 17.80 -15.07 19.32
N THR A 221 17.25 -13.88 19.09
CA THR A 221 17.66 -12.96 18.02
C THR A 221 18.38 -11.72 18.55
N GLY A 222 18.45 -11.55 19.88
CA GLY A 222 18.89 -10.29 20.48
C GLY A 222 18.00 -9.11 20.09
N PRO A 223 18.54 -7.88 20.02
CA PRO A 223 17.81 -6.66 19.64
C PRO A 223 17.49 -6.57 18.13
N TRP A 224 17.20 -7.69 17.46
CA TRP A 224 16.96 -7.74 16.02
C TRP A 224 15.88 -6.77 15.53
N SER A 225 14.77 -6.64 16.28
CA SER A 225 13.72 -5.69 15.92
C SER A 225 14.24 -4.24 15.83
N LYS A 226 15.19 -3.85 16.69
CA LYS A 226 15.82 -2.53 16.69
C LYS A 226 16.60 -2.31 15.40
N VAL A 227 17.39 -3.29 14.96
CA VAL A 227 18.15 -3.23 13.70
C VAL A 227 17.23 -2.99 12.50
N ILE A 228 16.09 -3.69 12.45
CA ILE A 228 15.13 -3.50 11.35
C ILE A 228 14.48 -2.11 11.38
N TRP A 229 14.07 -1.65 12.57
CA TRP A 229 13.45 -0.32 12.72
C TRP A 229 14.44 0.80 12.37
N GLU A 230 15.70 0.67 12.79
CA GLU A 230 16.76 1.62 12.45
C GLU A 230 17.06 1.61 10.95
N GLY A 231 17.09 0.42 10.33
CA GLY A 231 17.19 0.29 8.88
C GLY A 231 16.10 1.09 8.17
N ARG A 232 14.83 0.91 8.56
CA ARG A 232 13.70 1.66 7.98
C ARG A 232 13.78 3.16 8.24
N PHE A 233 14.13 3.58 9.46
CA PHE A 233 14.29 4.99 9.79
C PHE A 233 15.43 5.65 9.01
N SER A 234 16.53 4.94 8.78
CA SER A 234 17.69 5.46 8.04
C SER A 234 17.36 5.93 6.63
N LEU A 235 16.33 5.35 6.00
CA LEU A 235 15.85 5.73 4.66
C LEU A 235 15.36 7.19 4.60
N ILE A 236 14.88 7.72 5.72
CA ILE A 236 14.31 9.06 5.83
C ILE A 236 15.10 9.96 6.76
N ASN A 237 16.22 9.48 7.30
CA ASN A 237 17.06 10.23 8.24
C ASN A 237 18.04 11.15 7.51
N ASP A 238 17.48 12.02 6.66
CA ASP A 238 18.21 13.04 5.91
C ASP A 238 18.45 14.31 6.75
N ALA A 239 19.07 15.34 6.14
CA ALA A 239 19.40 16.58 6.84
C ALA A 239 18.17 17.28 7.46
N ALA A 240 17.00 17.22 6.80
CA ALA A 240 15.77 17.82 7.30
C ALA A 240 15.25 17.06 8.53
N MET A 241 15.32 15.71 8.51
CA MET A 241 15.00 14.90 9.68
C MET A 241 15.91 15.24 10.87
N ILE A 242 17.22 15.41 10.65
CA ILE A 242 18.18 15.77 11.69
C ILE A 242 17.85 17.17 12.27
N GLU A 243 17.59 18.15 11.42
CA GLU A 243 17.24 19.52 11.83
C GLU A 243 15.94 19.57 12.65
N SER A 244 14.95 18.74 12.30
CA SER A 244 13.69 18.64 13.05
C SER A 244 13.85 18.11 14.49
N GLY A 245 14.99 17.46 14.80
CA GLY A 245 15.22 16.79 16.07
C GLY A 245 14.36 15.52 16.28
N ASN A 246 13.59 15.12 15.27
CA ASN A 246 12.83 13.87 15.32
C ASN A 246 13.79 12.67 15.26
N THR A 247 13.44 11.63 16.00
CA THR A 247 14.13 10.34 15.94
C THR A 247 13.12 9.22 15.69
N MET A 248 13.61 8.00 15.45
CA MET A 248 12.76 6.82 15.30
C MET A 248 11.73 6.65 16.43
N THR A 249 12.10 7.01 17.67
CA THR A 249 11.27 6.85 18.88
C THR A 249 10.87 8.17 19.52
N ASN A 250 11.45 9.31 19.14
CA ASN A 250 10.93 10.61 19.53
C ASN A 250 10.34 11.27 18.29
N CYS A 251 9.11 10.92 17.96
CA CYS A 251 8.43 11.36 16.74
C CYS A 251 6.98 11.81 17.02
N PRO A 252 6.36 12.55 16.09
CA PRO A 252 5.01 13.11 16.26
C PRO A 252 3.98 12.08 16.71
N GLU A 253 3.95 10.91 16.09
CA GLU A 253 2.96 9.87 16.40
C GLU A 253 3.06 9.34 17.84
N GLN A 254 4.26 9.33 18.42
CA GLN A 254 4.44 8.99 19.85
C GLN A 254 4.08 10.15 20.77
N ARG A 255 4.41 11.39 20.41
CA ARG A 255 4.15 12.57 21.24
C ARG A 255 2.67 12.94 21.29
N GLU A 256 2.00 12.88 20.14
CA GLU A 256 0.63 13.36 19.96
C GLU A 256 -0.39 12.26 20.27
N ASN A 257 -0.19 11.07 19.69
CA ASN A 257 -1.18 10.00 19.74
C ASN A 257 -0.82 8.88 20.72
N LYS A 258 0.37 8.95 21.35
CA LYS A 258 0.88 7.95 22.30
C LYS A 258 0.87 6.53 21.75
N THR A 259 1.00 6.37 20.42
CA THR A 259 1.09 5.04 19.81
C THR A 259 2.52 4.54 19.78
N LEU A 260 2.72 3.24 19.54
CA LEU A 260 4.05 2.63 19.40
C LEU A 260 4.56 2.63 17.96
N ILE A 261 3.93 3.41 17.06
CA ILE A 261 4.35 3.52 15.67
C ILE A 261 5.63 4.35 15.61
N ARG A 262 6.70 3.72 15.14
CA ARG A 262 8.02 4.36 14.97
C ARG A 262 8.09 5.12 13.65
N PHE A 263 8.86 6.20 13.64
CA PHE A 263 9.11 6.95 12.40
C PHE A 263 9.87 6.05 11.40
N GLY A 264 9.45 6.04 10.13
CA GLY A 264 10.04 5.22 9.06
C GLY A 264 9.41 3.84 8.89
N ASN A 265 8.54 3.41 9.80
CA ASN A 265 7.87 2.10 9.70
C ASN A 265 6.49 2.15 9.00
N CYS A 266 6.10 3.34 8.53
CA CYS A 266 4.83 3.56 7.85
C CYS A 266 4.88 3.03 6.41
N ALA A 267 3.72 2.84 5.77
CA ALA A 267 3.67 2.31 4.42
C ALA A 267 4.21 3.30 3.36
N GLU A 268 4.18 4.57 3.69
CA GLU A 268 4.62 5.71 2.90
C GLU A 268 6.14 5.84 2.80
N THR A 269 6.92 5.16 3.65
CA THR A 269 8.37 5.41 3.77
C THR A 269 9.13 5.22 2.46
N TYR A 270 9.01 4.07 1.79
CA TYR A 270 9.65 3.86 0.49
C TYR A 270 9.05 4.77 -0.59
N PRO A 271 7.71 4.87 -0.74
CA PRO A 271 7.13 5.82 -1.70
C PRO A 271 7.65 7.26 -1.55
N PHE A 272 7.86 7.72 -0.32
CA PHE A 272 8.33 9.07 -0.07
C PHE A 272 9.80 9.25 -0.44
N VAL A 273 10.64 8.22 -0.24
CA VAL A 273 12.05 8.22 -0.69
C VAL A 273 12.15 8.39 -2.20
N HIS A 274 11.23 7.83 -2.98
CA HIS A 274 11.30 7.90 -4.44
C HIS A 274 10.65 9.14 -5.03
N LEU A 275 9.51 9.58 -4.50
CA LEU A 275 8.66 10.55 -5.20
C LEU A 275 8.82 12.00 -4.73
N PHE A 276 9.48 12.25 -3.61
CA PHE A 276 9.72 13.62 -3.13
C PHE A 276 10.98 14.27 -3.72
N HIS A 277 11.68 13.59 -4.63
CA HIS A 277 12.82 14.15 -5.37
C HIS A 277 12.31 14.86 -6.63
N GLY A 278 11.83 16.10 -6.50
CA GLY A 278 11.33 16.85 -7.66
C GLY A 278 10.35 17.96 -7.28
N ASN A 279 9.07 17.78 -7.62
CA ASN A 279 8.00 18.69 -7.21
C ASN A 279 7.12 18.04 -6.12
N PRO A 280 7.49 18.13 -4.82
CA PRO A 280 6.71 17.62 -3.70
C PRO A 280 5.24 18.04 -3.69
N ALA A 281 4.91 19.23 -4.20
CA ALA A 281 3.53 19.70 -4.23
C ALA A 281 2.64 18.91 -5.22
N ALA A 282 3.24 18.25 -6.22
CA ALA A 282 2.53 17.41 -7.18
C ALA A 282 2.36 15.95 -6.71
N VAL A 283 2.89 15.62 -5.52
CA VAL A 283 2.82 14.28 -4.96
C VAL A 283 1.48 14.10 -4.25
N HIS A 284 0.75 13.06 -4.62
CA HIS A 284 -0.50 12.62 -4.02
C HIS A 284 -0.34 11.19 -3.49
N GLY A 285 -1.21 10.78 -2.58
CA GLY A 285 -1.17 9.40 -2.11
C GLY A 285 -2.44 8.94 -1.42
N ILE A 286 -2.51 7.62 -1.25
CA ILE A 286 -3.59 6.94 -0.56
C ILE A 286 -3.02 5.81 0.29
N ALA A 287 -3.49 5.70 1.53
CA ALA A 287 -3.14 4.62 2.42
C ALA A 287 -4.35 3.71 2.67
N LEU A 288 -4.14 2.40 2.69
CA LEU A 288 -5.18 1.39 2.88
C LEU A 288 -4.83 0.51 4.08
N GLN A 289 -5.77 0.37 5.03
CA GLN A 289 -5.67 -0.60 6.11
C GLN A 289 -5.92 -2.02 5.61
N ARG A 290 -5.26 -3.01 6.21
CA ARG A 290 -5.41 -4.43 5.84
C ARG A 290 -6.87 -4.90 5.82
N GLN A 291 -7.71 -4.35 6.69
CA GLN A 291 -9.13 -4.68 6.79
C GLN A 291 -9.86 -4.44 5.46
N GLY A 292 -9.40 -3.46 4.67
CA GLY A 292 -9.96 -3.13 3.38
C GLY A 292 -9.84 -4.25 2.35
N VAL A 293 -8.90 -5.19 2.50
CA VAL A 293 -8.66 -6.29 1.55
C VAL A 293 -9.08 -7.66 2.08
N LEU A 294 -9.86 -7.69 3.15
CA LEU A 294 -10.52 -8.91 3.63
C LEU A 294 -11.52 -9.51 2.61
N PRO A 295 -12.32 -8.71 1.88
CA PRO A 295 -13.22 -9.25 0.87
C PRO A 295 -12.51 -10.16 -0.14
N THR A 296 -13.20 -11.22 -0.58
CA THR A 296 -12.66 -12.18 -1.55
C THR A 296 -12.45 -11.55 -2.91
N ASN A 297 -13.41 -10.72 -3.35
CA ASN A 297 -13.36 -10.01 -4.63
C ASN A 297 -13.10 -8.52 -4.38
N TYR A 298 -12.57 -7.83 -5.40
CA TYR A 298 -12.42 -6.38 -5.35
C TYR A 298 -13.80 -5.71 -5.40
N GLU A 299 -14.05 -4.80 -4.46
CA GLU A 299 -15.27 -3.99 -4.38
C GLU A 299 -15.01 -2.65 -5.06
N ASP A 300 -15.59 -2.48 -6.24
CA ASP A 300 -15.45 -1.32 -7.13
C ASP A 300 -16.63 -0.34 -7.06
N ASN A 301 -17.60 -0.64 -6.20
CA ASN A 301 -18.61 0.32 -5.82
C ASN A 301 -17.95 1.42 -4.96
N LEU A 302 -18.54 2.61 -4.92
CA LEU A 302 -18.10 3.71 -4.05
C LEU A 302 -18.44 3.44 -2.57
N SER A 303 -18.27 2.20 -2.12
CA SER A 303 -18.68 1.70 -0.82
C SER A 303 -17.86 0.45 -0.48
N GLY A 304 -18.15 -0.21 0.64
CA GLY A 304 -17.51 -1.47 0.99
C GLY A 304 -16.16 -1.31 1.70
N SER A 305 -15.51 -2.45 1.93
CA SER A 305 -14.40 -2.53 2.88
C SER A 305 -13.19 -1.72 2.41
N VAL A 306 -12.87 -1.77 1.11
CA VAL A 306 -11.73 -1.03 0.56
C VAL A 306 -11.85 0.46 0.88
N TRP A 307 -13.02 1.05 0.58
CA TRP A 307 -13.30 2.47 0.80
C TRP A 307 -13.33 2.85 2.28
N GLN A 308 -14.03 2.06 3.11
CA GLN A 308 -14.13 2.30 4.55
C GLN A 308 -12.78 2.19 5.28
N ASN A 309 -11.78 1.58 4.65
CA ASN A 309 -10.46 1.33 5.22
C ASN A 309 -9.34 2.18 4.61
N VAL A 310 -9.67 3.15 3.76
CA VAL A 310 -8.73 4.21 3.38
C VAL A 310 -8.45 5.07 4.61
N ARG A 311 -7.18 5.48 4.80
CA ARG A 311 -6.77 6.30 5.95
C ARG A 311 -6.00 7.54 5.52
N PRO A 312 -6.14 8.64 6.28
CA PRO A 312 -5.26 9.80 6.10
C PRO A 312 -3.84 9.45 6.56
N LEU A 313 -2.89 10.33 6.25
CA LEU A 313 -1.55 10.24 6.82
C LEU A 313 -1.59 10.23 8.35
N CYS A 314 -0.79 9.34 8.94
CA CYS A 314 -0.47 9.43 10.37
C CYS A 314 0.38 10.67 10.68
N ALA A 315 0.56 11.03 11.96
CA ALA A 315 1.29 12.23 12.36
C ALA A 315 2.75 12.20 11.87
N ASN A 316 3.41 11.03 11.89
CA ASN A 316 4.77 10.89 11.35
C ASN A 316 4.84 11.20 9.85
N CYS A 317 3.90 10.68 9.06
CA CYS A 317 3.91 10.89 7.61
C CYS A 317 3.46 12.30 7.23
N ARG A 318 2.59 12.93 8.03
CA ARG A 318 2.24 14.36 7.89
C ARG A 318 3.48 15.23 8.06
N GLU A 319 4.20 15.06 9.16
CA GLU A 319 5.45 15.77 9.45
C GLU A 319 6.47 15.57 8.31
N LEU A 320 6.68 14.33 7.86
CA LEU A 320 7.61 14.05 6.76
C LEU A 320 7.19 14.70 5.44
N THR A 321 5.88 14.79 5.18
CA THR A 321 5.36 15.50 4.00
C THR A 321 5.68 16.99 4.09
N GLU A 322 5.45 17.60 5.26
CA GLU A 322 5.70 19.03 5.49
C GLU A 322 7.19 19.37 5.47
N MET A 323 8.05 18.57 6.11
CA MET A 323 9.51 18.72 6.06
C MET A 323 10.04 18.71 4.62
N ARG A 324 9.39 17.92 3.74
CA ARG A 324 9.74 17.81 2.33
C ARG A 324 8.96 18.76 1.42
N ARG A 325 8.27 19.76 2.00
CA ARG A 325 7.49 20.79 1.28
C ARG A 325 6.37 20.22 0.38
N GLY A 326 5.86 19.04 0.72
CA GLY A 326 4.68 18.47 0.09
C GLY A 326 3.39 19.12 0.58
N CYS A 327 2.29 18.74 -0.06
CA CYS A 327 0.95 19.20 0.33
C CYS A 327 0.20 18.07 1.05
N VAL A 328 -0.02 18.20 2.36
CA VAL A 328 -0.73 17.19 3.17
C VAL A 328 -2.15 16.93 2.65
N ALA A 329 -2.83 17.94 2.13
CA ALA A 329 -4.19 17.80 1.57
C ALA A 329 -4.24 16.85 0.36
N ASN A 330 -3.12 16.65 -0.35
CA ASN A 330 -3.05 15.70 -1.47
C ASN A 330 -3.15 14.23 -1.03
N PHE A 331 -3.10 13.97 0.28
CA PHE A 331 -3.24 12.65 0.88
C PHE A 331 -4.56 12.50 1.65
N ASP A 332 -5.50 13.44 1.49
CA ASP A 332 -6.82 13.34 2.07
C ASP A 332 -7.61 12.19 1.39
N PRO A 333 -8.06 11.17 2.15
CA PRO A 333 -8.92 10.10 1.65
C PRO A 333 -10.16 10.62 0.93
N LEU A 334 -10.69 11.76 1.39
CA LEU A 334 -11.97 12.32 0.96
C LEU A 334 -11.85 13.42 -0.10
N ALA A 335 -10.64 13.80 -0.52
CA ALA A 335 -10.45 14.85 -1.53
C ALA A 335 -11.19 14.56 -2.85
N ASP A 336 -11.46 13.28 -3.14
CA ASP A 336 -12.24 12.83 -4.29
C ASP A 336 -13.51 12.09 -3.83
N ALA A 337 -14.18 12.50 -2.75
CA ALA A 337 -15.40 11.84 -2.24
C ALA A 337 -16.71 12.39 -2.81
N ASN A 338 -16.67 13.42 -3.65
CA ASN A 338 -17.88 13.95 -4.30
C ASN A 338 -18.60 12.83 -5.07
N GLY A 339 -19.84 12.51 -4.68
CA GLY A 339 -20.66 11.43 -5.26
C GLY A 339 -20.58 10.07 -4.56
N VAL A 340 -19.91 9.95 -3.41
CA VAL A 340 -19.92 8.72 -2.57
C VAL A 340 -21.23 8.68 -1.75
N PRO A 341 -22.01 7.59 -1.79
CA PRO A 341 -23.13 7.41 -0.86
C PRO A 341 -22.61 7.29 0.58
N PRO A 342 -23.32 7.83 1.60
CA PRO A 342 -22.90 7.77 3.00
C PRO A 342 -22.70 6.35 3.55
#